data_AF-A0A0G1HLX5-F1
#
_entry.id   AF-A0A0G1HLX5-F1
#
_cell.length_a   1.000
_cell.length_b   1.000
_cell.length_c   1.000
_cell.angle_alpha   90.00
_cell.angle_beta   90.00
_cell.angle_gamma   90.00
#
_symmetry.space_group_name_H-M   'P 1'
#
loop_
_entity.id
_entity.type
_entity.pdbx_description
1 polymer ?
#
loop_
_entity_poly.entity_id
_entity_poly.type
_entity_poly.pdbx_seq_one_letter_code
_entity_poly.pdbx_strand_id
1 'polypeptide(L)'
;MPNPDKNAKITPLIGLQWGDEGKGKGVARIASGLTKNDLIVRFQGGNNAGHTIWRREKGKVKCYVFHLIPSGVFGSAQIHLGAGMGIPPSLIGSSIGIFKAYVTKVGEGPFPTELGGEQSAHWCRDKKFAEEKARFPNPDPNSKSEFERGIALRRLGSEIGATTGRLRRTGWLDIPLLKYAIRMNDADKLVLTKLDILDNFKKIKACTHYLIGSKKTSDIPFDLSREKIKCVYKSFPLWQGKLSDYGRKLPKEALNYVKFLEKELGAKIIYVGTGPEEQHVVERYWR
;
A
#
# COMPACT_ATOMS: atom_id res chain seq x y z
N MET A 1 41.65 4.04 8.95
CA MET A 1 40.17 3.88 9.00
C MET A 1 39.85 2.50 8.46
N PRO A 2 39.03 1.67 9.13
CA PRO A 2 38.59 0.41 8.54
C PRO A 2 37.87 0.72 7.23
N ASN A 3 38.27 0.02 6.17
CA ASN A 3 37.71 0.14 4.83
C ASN A 3 36.20 -0.19 4.91
N PRO A 4 35.28 0.69 4.50
CA PRO A 4 33.87 0.33 4.45
C PRO A 4 33.72 -0.90 3.58
N ASP A 5 33.02 -1.90 4.09
CA ASP A 5 32.79 -3.17 3.41
C ASP A 5 32.21 -2.87 2.01
N LYS A 6 32.98 -3.18 0.95
CA LYS A 6 32.61 -2.87 -0.45
C LYS A 6 31.31 -3.59 -0.89
N ASN A 7 30.77 -4.46 -0.04
CA ASN A 7 29.53 -5.19 -0.25
C ASN A 7 28.31 -4.61 0.48
N ALA A 8 28.46 -3.53 1.26
CA ALA A 8 27.32 -2.90 1.93
C ALA A 8 26.37 -2.25 0.89
N LYS A 9 25.23 -2.91 0.65
CA LYS A 9 24.22 -2.46 -0.31
C LYS A 9 23.03 -1.82 0.40
N ILE A 10 22.65 -0.63 -0.04
CA ILE A 10 21.46 0.05 0.46
C ILE A 10 20.24 -0.53 -0.26
N THR A 11 19.23 -0.93 0.51
CA THR A 11 17.93 -1.40 -0.03
C THR A 11 16.83 -0.43 0.41
N PRO A 12 16.45 0.56 -0.43
CA PRO A 12 15.34 1.44 -0.12
C PRO A 12 14.00 0.68 -0.14
N LEU A 13 13.11 1.01 0.80
CA LEU A 13 11.70 0.61 0.80
C LEU A 13 10.82 1.83 0.54
N ILE A 14 10.13 1.85 -0.60
CA ILE A 14 9.47 3.06 -1.12
C ILE A 14 7.98 2.80 -1.37
N GLY A 15 7.13 3.72 -0.93
CA GLY A 15 5.69 3.66 -1.24
C GLY A 15 5.43 4.00 -2.70
N LEU A 16 4.67 3.16 -3.40
CA LEU A 16 4.42 3.31 -4.84
C LEU A 16 3.05 3.95 -5.17
N GLN A 17 2.33 4.47 -4.17
CA GLN A 17 1.03 5.11 -4.34
C GLN A 17 1.05 6.51 -3.69
N TRP A 18 -0.11 7.03 -3.27
CA TRP A 18 -0.23 8.33 -2.61
C TRP A 18 -0.11 8.22 -1.07
N GLY A 19 0.78 7.36 -0.58
CA GLY A 19 0.99 7.19 0.85
C GLY A 19 0.08 6.16 1.51
N ASP A 20 0.34 5.93 2.81
CA ASP A 20 -0.41 4.99 3.65
C ASP A 20 -0.46 3.53 3.16
N GLU A 21 0.54 3.10 2.41
CA GLU A 21 0.61 1.76 1.81
C GLU A 21 0.89 0.64 2.81
N GLY A 22 0.89 0.93 4.11
CA GLY A 22 1.29 -0.03 5.14
C GLY A 22 2.81 -0.25 5.21
N LYS A 23 3.60 0.78 4.83
CA LYS A 23 5.08 0.75 4.84
C LYS A 23 5.64 0.16 6.12
N GLY A 24 5.07 0.51 7.28
CA GLY A 24 5.60 0.03 8.56
C GLY A 24 5.55 -1.48 8.75
N LYS A 25 4.50 -2.15 8.25
CA LYS A 25 4.43 -3.62 8.29
C LYS A 25 5.47 -4.25 7.37
N GLY A 26 5.69 -3.66 6.19
CA GLY A 26 6.75 -4.05 5.26
C GLY A 26 8.13 -3.91 5.91
N VAL A 27 8.43 -2.76 6.52
CA VAL A 27 9.67 -2.53 7.27
C VAL A 27 9.83 -3.55 8.38
N ALA A 28 8.82 -3.76 9.23
CA ALA A 28 8.89 -4.71 10.34
C ALA A 28 9.20 -6.13 9.85
N ARG A 29 8.54 -6.58 8.77
CA ARG A 29 8.79 -7.90 8.20
C ARG A 29 10.20 -8.03 7.64
N ILE A 30 10.68 -7.05 6.88
CA ILE A 30 12.06 -7.06 6.34
C ILE A 30 13.06 -7.03 7.49
N ALA A 31 12.83 -6.16 8.49
CA ALA A 31 13.67 -6.01 9.67
C ALA A 31 13.81 -7.27 10.51
N SER A 32 12.82 -8.17 10.50
CA SER A 32 12.89 -9.44 11.23
C SER A 32 14.00 -10.39 10.74
N GLY A 33 14.52 -10.18 9.52
CA GLY A 33 15.67 -10.91 8.98
C GLY A 33 17.01 -10.19 9.15
N LEU A 34 17.03 -8.98 9.73
CA LEU A 34 18.23 -8.18 9.90
C LEU A 34 18.93 -8.46 11.25
N THR A 35 20.24 -8.32 11.25
CA THR A 35 21.13 -8.54 12.39
C THR A 35 21.59 -7.23 13.03
N LYS A 36 22.33 -7.32 14.14
CA LYS A 36 22.92 -6.14 14.82
C LYS A 36 23.95 -5.36 13.99
N ASN A 37 24.41 -5.93 12.88
CA ASN A 37 25.35 -5.28 11.96
C ASN A 37 24.62 -4.48 10.86
N ASP A 38 23.29 -4.59 10.77
CA ASP A 38 22.46 -3.91 9.78
C ASP A 38 21.89 -2.59 10.34
N LEU A 39 21.57 -1.68 9.43
CA LEU A 39 21.03 -0.36 9.75
C LEU A 39 19.63 -0.18 9.15
N ILE A 40 18.70 0.37 9.94
CA ILE A 40 17.40 0.84 9.47
C ILE A 40 17.38 2.36 9.57
N VAL A 41 17.32 3.02 8.42
CA VAL A 41 17.43 4.48 8.32
C VAL A 41 16.14 5.07 7.76
N ARG A 42 15.56 6.04 8.46
CA ARG A 42 14.59 6.96 7.85
C ARG A 42 15.34 8.16 7.29
N PHE A 43 15.21 8.40 5.98
CA PHE A 43 16.00 9.41 5.25
C PHE A 43 15.20 10.66 4.84
N GLN A 44 13.87 10.61 4.92
CA GLN A 44 13.00 11.75 4.64
C GLN A 44 11.73 11.71 5.51
N GLY A 45 11.07 12.87 5.57
CA GLY A 45 9.77 13.04 6.24
C GLY A 45 9.90 13.46 7.70
N GLY A 46 8.83 14.01 8.24
CA GLY A 46 8.73 14.43 9.64
C GLY A 46 7.82 13.52 10.48
N ASN A 47 7.28 14.06 11.58
CA ASN A 47 6.24 13.41 12.41
C ASN A 47 4.89 13.21 11.66
N ASN A 48 4.78 13.74 10.44
CA ASN A 48 3.62 13.65 9.55
C ASN A 48 3.37 12.23 9.01
N ALA A 49 4.34 11.32 9.11
CA ALA A 49 4.19 9.91 8.75
C ALA A 49 4.04 9.06 10.01
N GLY A 50 2.85 8.50 10.23
CA GLY A 50 2.57 7.53 11.30
C GLY A 50 2.47 6.11 10.75
N HIS A 51 2.96 5.12 11.49
CA HIS A 51 2.70 3.72 11.19
C HIS A 51 2.32 2.94 12.45
N THR A 52 1.40 2.00 12.26
CA THR A 52 0.87 1.16 13.33
C THR A 52 1.38 -0.26 13.17
N ILE A 53 1.95 -0.82 14.24
CA ILE A 53 2.36 -2.21 14.32
C ILE A 53 1.49 -2.91 15.37
N TRP A 54 0.76 -3.94 14.93
CA TRP A 54 0.00 -4.83 15.80
C TRP A 54 0.83 -6.08 16.06
N ARG A 55 1.29 -6.23 17.30
CA ARG A 55 2.21 -7.31 17.71
C ARG A 55 1.62 -8.10 18.88
N ARG A 56 1.79 -9.43 18.84
CA ARG A 56 1.40 -10.31 19.94
C ARG A 56 2.54 -10.45 20.94
N GLU A 57 2.29 -10.12 22.20
CA GLU A 57 3.22 -10.22 23.32
C GLU A 57 2.56 -10.92 24.49
N LYS A 58 3.19 -12.00 25.00
CA LYS A 58 2.68 -12.78 26.14
C LYS A 58 1.19 -13.14 25.99
N GLY A 59 0.79 -13.54 24.79
CA GLY A 59 -0.59 -13.92 24.45
C GLY A 59 -1.57 -12.77 24.15
N LYS A 60 -1.20 -11.50 24.40
CA LYS A 60 -2.06 -10.32 24.13
C LYS A 60 -1.61 -9.58 22.87
N VAL A 61 -2.54 -9.12 22.04
CA VAL A 61 -2.24 -8.26 20.89
C VAL A 61 -2.14 -6.81 21.38
N LYS A 62 -1.00 -6.15 21.15
CA LYS A 62 -0.77 -4.74 21.43
C LYS A 62 -0.63 -3.94 20.14
N CYS A 63 -1.08 -2.69 20.20
CA CYS A 63 -1.01 -1.72 19.11
C CYS A 63 0.05 -0.66 19.42
N TYR A 64 1.09 -0.57 18.61
CA TYR A 64 2.13 0.45 18.72
C TYR A 64 2.01 1.44 17.57
N VAL A 65 1.92 2.74 17.87
CA VAL A 65 1.89 3.81 16.87
C VAL A 65 3.19 4.59 16.94
N PHE A 66 3.96 4.57 15.86
CA PHE A 66 5.21 5.31 15.76
C PHE A 66 5.11 6.42 14.72
N HIS A 67 5.64 7.59 15.08
CA HIS A 67 5.75 8.73 14.17
C HIS A 67 7.17 8.85 13.61
N LEU A 68 8.19 9.07 14.46
CA LEU A 68 9.58 9.25 14.01
C LEU A 68 10.36 7.93 13.97
N ILE A 69 10.22 7.10 14.99
CA ILE A 69 10.95 5.83 15.13
C ILE A 69 10.53 4.87 13.99
N PRO A 70 11.47 4.30 13.22
CA PRO A 70 11.21 3.24 12.25
C PRO A 70 10.60 1.97 12.85
N SER A 71 9.85 1.23 12.04
CA SER A 71 9.05 0.06 12.47
C SER A 71 9.89 -1.16 12.86
N GLY A 72 11.13 -1.19 12.41
CA GLY A 72 12.08 -2.26 12.73
C GLY A 72 12.63 -2.20 14.15
N VAL A 73 12.09 -1.33 15.02
CA VAL A 73 12.49 -1.18 16.43
C VAL A 73 12.39 -2.46 17.26
N PHE A 74 11.60 -3.42 16.78
CA PHE A 74 11.45 -4.72 17.42
C PHE A 74 12.49 -5.76 16.98
N GLY A 75 13.29 -5.45 15.96
CA GLY A 75 14.40 -6.28 15.46
C GLY A 75 15.71 -5.97 16.16
N SER A 76 16.80 -6.59 15.68
CA SER A 76 18.15 -6.42 16.26
C SER A 76 18.98 -5.35 15.56
N ALA A 77 18.52 -4.81 14.43
CA ALA A 77 19.22 -3.79 13.65
C ALA A 77 19.25 -2.43 14.36
N GLN A 78 20.30 -1.65 14.10
CA GLN A 78 20.41 -0.30 14.65
C GLN A 78 19.46 0.67 13.94
N ILE A 79 18.91 1.63 14.68
CA ILE A 79 17.93 2.59 14.17
C ILE A 79 18.57 3.97 14.09
N HIS A 80 18.63 4.54 12.89
CA HIS A 80 19.10 5.90 12.69
C HIS A 80 18.03 6.79 12.03
N LEU A 81 18.05 8.07 12.39
CA LEU A 81 17.27 9.13 11.75
C LEU A 81 18.26 10.02 10.98
N GLY A 82 18.28 9.91 9.66
CA GLY A 82 19.16 10.68 8.80
C GLY A 82 18.46 11.95 8.29
N ALA A 83 19.11 13.10 8.41
CA ALA A 83 18.61 14.35 7.83
C ALA A 83 19.16 14.53 6.40
N GLY A 84 18.27 14.55 5.40
CA GLY A 84 18.57 15.09 4.06
C GLY A 84 19.72 14.42 3.29
N MET A 85 20.00 13.14 3.53
CA MET A 85 21.14 12.48 2.91
C MET A 85 20.91 12.18 1.43
N GLY A 86 21.83 12.64 0.58
CA GLY A 86 21.95 12.16 -0.80
C GLY A 86 22.63 10.79 -0.82
N ILE A 87 21.99 9.81 -1.46
CA ILE A 87 22.54 8.47 -1.64
C ILE A 87 22.97 8.33 -3.11
N PRO A 88 24.27 8.13 -3.40
CA PRO A 88 24.74 7.84 -4.75
C PRO A 88 24.03 6.60 -5.32
N PRO A 89 23.51 6.65 -6.56
CA PRO A 89 22.82 5.49 -7.16
C PRO A 89 23.67 4.22 -7.19
N SER A 90 25.01 4.34 -7.29
CA SER A 90 25.94 3.21 -7.27
C SER A 90 25.98 2.41 -5.97
N LEU A 91 25.43 2.95 -4.87
CA LEU A 91 25.33 2.26 -3.57
C LEU A 91 23.98 1.55 -3.38
N ILE A 92 23.02 1.78 -4.27
CA ILE A 92 21.71 1.15 -4.23
C ILE A 92 21.85 -0.24 -4.85
N GLY A 93 21.57 -1.28 -4.07
CA GLY A 93 21.68 -2.66 -4.51
C GLY A 93 20.43 -3.21 -5.17
N SER A 94 19.28 -3.01 -4.52
CA SER A 94 17.94 -3.40 -5.00
C SER A 94 16.91 -2.47 -4.36
N SER A 95 15.74 -2.29 -4.96
CA SER A 95 14.72 -1.35 -4.47
C SER A 95 13.39 -2.07 -4.26
N ILE A 96 12.86 -1.97 -3.06
CA ILE A 96 11.60 -2.62 -2.70
C ILE A 96 10.48 -1.59 -2.77
N GLY A 97 9.56 -1.78 -3.71
CA GLY A 97 8.33 -1.01 -3.79
C GLY A 97 7.24 -1.60 -2.90
N ILE A 98 6.49 -0.79 -2.17
CA ILE A 98 5.35 -1.23 -1.36
C ILE A 98 4.06 -0.51 -1.79
N PHE A 99 3.01 -1.28 -1.98
CA PHE A 99 1.71 -0.81 -2.45
C PHE A 99 0.56 -1.61 -1.83
N LYS A 100 -0.62 -1.00 -1.73
CA LYS A 100 -1.85 -1.66 -1.28
C LYS A 100 -2.58 -2.31 -2.45
N ALA A 101 -3.42 -3.31 -2.13
CA ALA A 101 -4.32 -3.97 -3.09
C ALA A 101 -5.39 -3.05 -3.72
N TYR A 102 -5.51 -1.83 -3.21
CA TYR A 102 -6.37 -0.75 -3.67
C TYR A 102 -5.65 0.59 -3.48
N VAL A 103 -6.26 1.68 -3.91
CA VAL A 103 -5.66 3.01 -3.85
C VAL A 103 -6.35 3.87 -2.80
N THR A 104 -5.57 4.68 -2.08
CA THR A 104 -6.10 5.78 -1.28
C THR A 104 -5.39 7.09 -1.58
N LYS A 105 -6.08 8.21 -1.40
CA LYS A 105 -5.50 9.54 -1.56
C LYS A 105 -6.03 10.51 -0.51
N VAL A 106 -5.16 11.38 -0.01
CA VAL A 106 -5.54 12.54 0.80
C VAL A 106 -5.52 13.79 -0.09
N GLY A 107 -6.50 14.67 0.12
CA GLY A 107 -6.54 15.96 -0.55
C GLY A 107 -7.14 15.94 -1.95
N GLU A 108 -7.02 17.10 -2.58
CA GLU A 108 -7.67 17.41 -3.84
C GLU A 108 -6.90 16.90 -5.07
N GLY A 109 -7.53 17.05 -6.22
CA GLY A 109 -6.93 16.73 -7.51
C GLY A 109 -7.27 15.33 -8.03
N PRO A 110 -6.80 14.99 -9.23
CA PRO A 110 -7.26 13.85 -10.00
C PRO A 110 -6.99 12.53 -9.29
N PHE A 111 -7.97 11.63 -9.35
CA PHE A 111 -7.90 10.27 -8.84
C PHE A 111 -8.71 9.36 -9.77
N PRO A 112 -8.10 8.87 -10.87
CA PRO A 112 -8.83 8.20 -11.96
C PRO A 112 -9.64 6.97 -11.54
N THR A 113 -9.16 6.23 -10.54
CA THR A 113 -9.83 5.01 -10.05
C THR A 113 -10.74 5.24 -8.85
N GLU A 114 -10.99 6.50 -8.46
CA GLU A 114 -11.81 6.84 -7.30
C GLU A 114 -13.23 6.26 -7.39
N LEU A 115 -13.62 5.56 -6.33
CA LEU A 115 -14.96 5.05 -6.16
C LEU A 115 -15.89 6.20 -5.72
N GLY A 116 -16.80 6.60 -6.61
CA GLY A 116 -17.72 7.71 -6.39
C GLY A 116 -17.26 9.06 -6.94
N GLY A 117 -16.09 9.11 -7.59
CA GLY A 117 -15.60 10.30 -8.30
C GLY A 117 -15.70 11.60 -7.49
N GLU A 118 -16.23 12.66 -8.10
CA GLU A 118 -16.38 13.98 -7.48
C GLU A 118 -17.20 13.96 -6.18
N GLN A 119 -18.23 13.11 -6.10
CA GLN A 119 -19.02 12.95 -4.87
C GLN A 119 -18.13 12.45 -3.72
N SER A 120 -17.24 11.49 -3.98
CA SER A 120 -16.27 11.01 -3.00
C SER A 120 -15.26 12.09 -2.63
N ALA A 121 -14.76 12.85 -3.60
CA ALA A 121 -13.81 13.93 -3.35
C ALA A 121 -14.41 15.01 -2.42
N HIS A 122 -15.61 15.50 -2.73
CA HIS A 122 -16.31 16.48 -1.89
C HIS A 122 -16.62 15.92 -0.49
N TRP A 123 -17.09 14.69 -0.41
CA TRP A 123 -17.37 14.05 0.88
C TRP A 123 -16.12 13.98 1.77
N CYS A 124 -14.98 13.54 1.22
CA CYS A 124 -13.75 13.41 2.00
C CYS A 124 -13.12 14.76 2.36
N ARG A 125 -13.43 15.82 1.62
CA ARG A 125 -13.01 17.19 1.92
C ARG A 125 -13.80 17.76 3.10
N ASP A 126 -15.12 17.60 3.04
CA ASP A 126 -16.05 18.37 3.89
C ASP A 126 -16.47 17.62 5.15
N LYS A 127 -16.35 16.29 5.17
CA LYS A 127 -16.89 15.43 6.23
C LYS A 127 -15.83 14.77 7.09
N LYS A 128 -16.20 14.54 8.35
CA LYS A 128 -15.42 13.75 9.30
C LYS A 128 -15.98 12.34 9.44
N PHE A 129 -15.17 11.47 10.02
CA PHE A 129 -15.53 10.08 10.27
C PHE A 129 -16.82 9.89 11.08
N ALA A 130 -17.08 10.76 12.07
CA ALA A 130 -18.30 10.70 12.87
C ALA A 130 -19.57 10.90 12.02
N GLU A 131 -19.55 11.88 11.13
CA GLU A 131 -20.66 12.17 10.20
C GLU A 131 -20.85 11.02 9.19
N GLU A 132 -19.76 10.48 8.65
CA GLU A 132 -19.81 9.32 7.76
C GLU A 132 -20.41 8.10 8.46
N LYS A 133 -20.00 7.82 9.69
CA LYS A 133 -20.54 6.71 10.49
C LYS A 133 -22.03 6.88 10.78
N ALA A 134 -22.50 8.11 11.02
CA ALA A 134 -23.91 8.40 11.25
C ALA A 134 -24.75 8.21 9.98
N ARG A 135 -24.25 8.66 8.82
CA ARG A 135 -24.96 8.55 7.55
C ARG A 135 -24.90 7.15 6.93
N PHE A 136 -23.76 6.48 7.07
CA PHE A 136 -23.49 5.15 6.53
C PHE A 136 -23.04 4.22 7.68
N PRO A 137 -23.98 3.75 8.51
CA PRO A 137 -23.65 2.89 9.64
C PRO A 137 -23.04 1.55 9.20
N ASN A 138 -23.56 0.97 8.11
CA ASN A 138 -23.16 -0.31 7.55
C ASN A 138 -23.03 -0.22 6.02
N PRO A 139 -21.98 0.44 5.48
CA PRO A 139 -21.82 0.60 4.04
C PRO A 139 -21.57 -0.75 3.36
N ASP A 140 -22.31 -1.04 2.29
CA ASP A 140 -22.17 -2.31 1.57
C ASP A 140 -21.01 -2.28 0.55
N PRO A 141 -19.96 -3.11 0.69
CA PRO A 141 -18.88 -3.23 -0.29
C PRO A 141 -19.36 -3.69 -1.68
N ASN A 142 -20.58 -4.21 -1.77
CA ASN A 142 -21.23 -4.68 -2.98
C ASN A 142 -22.43 -3.83 -3.42
N SER A 143 -22.59 -2.64 -2.83
CA SER A 143 -23.64 -1.68 -3.20
C SER A 143 -23.58 -1.40 -4.70
N LYS A 144 -24.74 -1.08 -5.31
CA LYS A 144 -24.78 -0.60 -6.70
C LYS A 144 -24.08 0.76 -6.85
N SER A 145 -24.10 1.58 -5.80
CA SER A 145 -23.44 2.90 -5.74
C SER A 145 -21.92 2.76 -5.64
N GLU A 146 -21.18 3.35 -6.58
CA GLU A 146 -19.71 3.41 -6.49
C GLU A 146 -19.26 4.15 -5.22
N PHE A 147 -19.96 5.23 -4.88
CA PHE A 147 -19.64 6.06 -3.72
C PHE A 147 -19.75 5.28 -2.41
N GLU A 148 -20.82 4.48 -2.24
CA GLU A 148 -20.97 3.63 -1.06
C GLU A 148 -19.92 2.52 -0.99
N ARG A 149 -19.56 1.90 -2.13
CA ARG A 149 -18.44 0.95 -2.18
C ARG A 149 -17.12 1.60 -1.76
N GLY A 150 -16.90 2.86 -2.14
CA GLY A 150 -15.74 3.65 -1.69
C GLY A 150 -15.75 3.84 -0.17
N ILE A 151 -16.89 4.20 0.41
CA ILE A 151 -17.05 4.29 1.87
C ILE A 151 -16.79 2.93 2.54
N ALA A 152 -17.35 1.84 2.02
CA ALA A 152 -17.10 0.49 2.54
C ALA A 152 -15.61 0.13 2.52
N LEU A 153 -14.93 0.37 1.39
CA LEU A 153 -13.49 0.15 1.26
C LEU A 153 -12.69 0.97 2.28
N ARG A 154 -13.06 2.25 2.47
CA ARG A 154 -12.43 3.13 3.46
C ARG A 154 -12.59 2.60 4.88
N ARG A 155 -13.80 2.15 5.22
CA ARG A 155 -14.15 1.60 6.54
C ARG A 155 -13.41 0.30 6.83
N LEU A 156 -13.45 -0.66 5.90
CA LEU A 156 -12.76 -1.94 6.04
C LEU A 156 -11.24 -1.73 6.15
N GLY A 157 -10.68 -0.87 5.30
CA GLY A 157 -9.25 -0.56 5.28
C GLY A 157 -8.75 0.34 6.41
N SER A 158 -9.64 0.84 7.28
CA SER A 158 -9.34 1.88 8.27
C SER A 158 -8.60 3.09 7.66
N GLU A 159 -9.06 3.55 6.49
CA GLU A 159 -8.41 4.59 5.70
C GLU A 159 -8.82 6.00 6.15
N ILE A 160 -8.51 6.28 7.41
CA ILE A 160 -8.80 7.52 8.11
C ILE A 160 -7.50 7.98 8.76
N GLY A 161 -7.23 9.28 8.72
CA GLY A 161 -6.05 9.86 9.38
C GLY A 161 -6.09 9.59 10.89
N ALA A 162 -5.08 8.90 11.41
CA ALA A 162 -5.03 8.47 12.81
C ALA A 162 -5.13 9.63 13.81
N THR A 163 -4.51 10.78 13.48
CA THR A 163 -4.52 11.97 14.36
C THR A 163 -5.68 12.91 14.04
N THR A 164 -5.94 13.18 12.76
CA THR A 164 -6.87 14.24 12.33
C THR A 164 -8.30 13.76 12.08
N GLY A 165 -8.53 12.44 12.06
CA GLY A 165 -9.79 11.83 11.66
C GLY A 165 -10.17 12.10 10.20
N ARG A 166 -9.23 12.59 9.37
CA ARG A 166 -9.49 12.96 7.98
C ARG A 166 -9.79 11.72 7.14
N LEU A 167 -10.92 11.75 6.42
CA LEU A 167 -11.29 10.71 5.49
C LEU A 167 -10.31 10.66 4.31
N ARG A 168 -9.91 9.46 3.90
CA ARG A 168 -9.11 9.27 2.69
C ARG A 168 -10.01 8.84 1.55
N ARG A 169 -9.84 9.44 0.39
CA ARG A 169 -10.48 9.00 -0.85
C ARG A 169 -9.99 7.59 -1.17
N THR A 170 -10.85 6.76 -1.76
CA THR A 170 -10.57 5.34 -2.01
C THR A 170 -10.93 4.95 -3.42
N GLY A 171 -10.14 4.08 -4.03
CA GLY A 171 -10.34 3.63 -5.40
C GLY A 171 -9.76 2.25 -5.66
N TRP A 172 -10.13 1.66 -6.79
CA TRP A 172 -9.53 0.39 -7.23
C TRP A 172 -8.04 0.54 -7.54
N LEU A 173 -7.33 -0.58 -7.59
CA LEU A 173 -5.91 -0.60 -7.93
C LEU A 173 -5.66 0.07 -9.29
N ASP A 174 -4.62 0.90 -9.37
CA ASP A 174 -4.24 1.63 -10.57
C ASP A 174 -2.87 1.12 -11.09
N ILE A 175 -2.90 0.26 -12.12
CA ILE A 175 -1.69 -0.35 -12.68
C ILE A 175 -0.86 0.67 -13.50
N PRO A 176 -1.44 1.53 -14.38
CA PRO A 176 -0.68 2.59 -15.03
C PRO A 176 0.15 3.44 -14.06
N LEU A 177 -0.45 3.85 -12.93
CA LEU A 177 0.27 4.58 -11.90
C LEU A 177 1.38 3.77 -11.25
N LEU A 178 1.10 2.51 -10.88
CA LEU A 178 2.12 1.66 -10.28
C LEU A 178 3.28 1.41 -11.23
N LYS A 179 3.02 1.18 -12.53
CA LYS A 179 4.07 1.04 -13.55
C LYS A 179 4.94 2.29 -13.61
N TYR A 180 4.33 3.48 -13.61
CA TYR A 180 5.08 4.74 -13.57
C TYR A 180 5.93 4.85 -12.28
N ALA A 181 5.34 4.59 -11.11
CA ALA A 181 6.05 4.66 -9.84
C ALA A 181 7.20 3.64 -9.74
N ILE A 182 7.01 2.43 -10.24
CA ILE A 182 8.05 1.39 -10.31
C ILE A 182 9.22 1.86 -11.17
N ARG A 183 8.94 2.38 -12.38
CA ARG A 183 9.98 2.90 -13.28
C ARG A 183 10.77 4.06 -12.66
N MET A 184 10.08 4.98 -11.98
CA MET A 184 10.72 6.15 -11.35
C MET A 184 11.61 5.78 -10.15
N ASN A 185 11.31 4.67 -9.47
CA ASN A 185 12.01 4.24 -8.26
C ASN A 185 12.90 2.99 -8.46
N ASP A 186 13.01 2.53 -9.72
CA ASP A 186 13.72 1.32 -10.13
C ASP A 186 13.40 0.10 -9.23
N ALA A 187 12.10 -0.05 -8.87
CA ALA A 187 11.67 -1.06 -7.92
C ALA A 187 11.63 -2.46 -8.55
N ASP A 188 12.60 -3.31 -8.20
CA ASP A 188 12.74 -4.67 -8.74
C ASP A 188 11.96 -5.72 -7.94
N LYS A 189 11.67 -5.44 -6.67
CA LYS A 189 10.87 -6.27 -5.77
C LYS A 189 9.69 -5.50 -5.21
N LEU A 190 8.59 -6.21 -4.94
CA LEU A 190 7.34 -5.59 -4.50
C LEU A 190 6.78 -6.22 -3.23
N VAL A 191 6.17 -5.39 -2.39
CA VAL A 191 5.35 -5.80 -1.24
C VAL A 191 3.93 -5.35 -1.49
N LEU A 192 3.00 -6.31 -1.52
CA LEU A 192 1.56 -6.06 -1.61
C LEU A 192 0.97 -6.08 -0.19
N THR A 193 0.25 -5.05 0.21
CA THR A 193 -0.40 -4.97 1.53
C THR A 193 -1.91 -4.89 1.41
N LYS A 194 -2.58 -5.17 2.55
CA LYS A 194 -4.03 -5.00 2.72
C LYS A 194 -4.87 -5.75 1.69
N LEU A 195 -4.43 -6.94 1.27
CA LEU A 195 -5.20 -7.77 0.35
C LEU A 195 -6.48 -8.31 1.01
N ASP A 196 -6.42 -8.55 2.32
CA ASP A 196 -7.52 -8.97 3.19
C ASP A 196 -8.69 -7.99 3.26
N ILE A 197 -8.45 -6.71 2.99
CA ILE A 197 -9.53 -5.70 2.96
C ILE A 197 -10.55 -6.00 1.85
N LEU A 198 -10.15 -6.78 0.84
CA LEU A 198 -11.01 -7.18 -0.27
C LEU A 198 -11.88 -8.40 0.04
N ASP A 199 -11.72 -9.06 1.20
CA ASP A 199 -12.42 -10.30 1.59
C ASP A 199 -13.96 -10.22 1.50
N ASN A 200 -14.53 -9.02 1.61
CA ASN A 200 -15.99 -8.82 1.61
C ASN A 200 -16.57 -8.35 0.26
N PHE A 201 -15.75 -8.30 -0.80
CA PHE A 201 -16.19 -7.88 -2.14
C PHE A 201 -16.53 -9.09 -3.01
N LYS A 202 -17.59 -9.00 -3.83
CA LYS A 202 -17.96 -10.06 -4.79
C LYS A 202 -16.92 -10.27 -5.89
N LYS A 203 -16.15 -9.22 -6.21
CA LYS A 203 -15.10 -9.24 -7.24
C LYS A 203 -14.08 -8.15 -6.97
N ILE A 204 -12.85 -8.41 -7.38
CA ILE A 204 -11.77 -7.43 -7.35
C ILE A 204 -11.66 -6.79 -8.72
N LYS A 205 -11.41 -5.48 -8.77
CA LYS A 205 -11.09 -4.78 -10.02
C LYS A 205 -9.71 -4.13 -9.92
N ALA A 206 -8.98 -4.19 -11.03
CA ALA A 206 -7.75 -3.41 -11.23
C ALA A 206 -7.84 -2.65 -12.54
N CYS A 207 -7.55 -1.35 -12.51
CA CYS A 207 -7.42 -0.53 -13.71
C CYS A 207 -6.13 -0.95 -14.41
N THR A 208 -6.26 -1.43 -15.64
CA THR A 208 -5.14 -1.93 -16.45
C THR A 208 -4.61 -0.89 -17.42
N HIS A 209 -5.50 -0.02 -17.91
CA HIS A 209 -5.23 1.00 -18.91
C HIS A 209 -6.15 2.19 -18.70
N TYR A 210 -5.72 3.34 -19.19
CA TYR A 210 -6.54 4.52 -19.36
C TYR A 210 -7.05 4.60 -20.81
N LEU A 211 -8.24 5.14 -20.98
CA LEU A 211 -8.75 5.68 -22.23
C LEU A 211 -8.73 7.20 -22.10
N ILE A 212 -7.90 7.84 -22.93
CA ILE A 212 -7.77 9.30 -23.02
C ILE A 212 -8.16 9.65 -24.45
N GLY A 213 -9.30 10.33 -24.62
CA GLY A 213 -9.97 10.43 -25.92
C GLY A 213 -10.32 9.04 -26.47
N SER A 214 -9.82 8.71 -27.66
CA SER A 214 -9.97 7.38 -28.29
C SER A 214 -8.78 6.44 -28.03
N LYS A 215 -7.69 6.95 -27.43
CA LYS A 215 -6.45 6.18 -27.26
C LYS A 215 -6.46 5.40 -25.96
N LYS A 216 -6.24 4.08 -26.06
CA LYS A 216 -5.93 3.21 -24.93
C LYS A 216 -4.44 3.28 -24.62
N THR A 217 -4.08 3.58 -23.38
CA THR A 217 -2.69 3.73 -22.95
C THR A 217 -2.47 3.18 -21.54
N SER A 218 -1.25 2.73 -21.24
CA SER A 218 -0.79 2.44 -19.88
C SER A 218 0.13 3.53 -19.33
N ASP A 219 0.38 4.58 -20.10
CA ASP A 219 1.21 5.71 -19.67
C ASP A 219 0.36 6.75 -18.94
N ILE A 220 0.97 7.31 -17.89
CA ILE A 220 0.40 8.41 -17.13
C ILE A 220 0.62 9.71 -17.91
N PRO A 221 -0.43 10.52 -18.13
CA PRO A 221 -0.25 11.83 -18.75
C PRO A 221 0.54 12.75 -17.80
N PHE A 222 1.25 13.71 -18.39
CA PHE A 222 2.04 14.69 -17.63
C PHE A 222 1.21 15.42 -16.57
N ASP A 223 0.00 15.83 -16.94
CA ASP A 223 -0.96 16.45 -16.02
C ASP A 223 -2.30 15.69 -16.05
N LEU A 224 -2.52 14.89 -15.01
CA LEU A 224 -3.76 14.12 -14.82
C LEU A 224 -5.01 15.02 -14.71
N SER A 225 -4.87 16.31 -14.37
CA SER A 225 -6.01 17.21 -14.16
C SER A 225 -6.57 17.78 -15.47
N ARG A 226 -5.76 17.79 -16.54
CA ARG A 226 -6.14 18.33 -17.85
C ARG A 226 -6.78 17.29 -18.76
N GLU A 227 -6.64 16.01 -18.41
CA GLU A 227 -7.08 14.89 -19.22
C GLU A 227 -8.38 14.27 -18.69
N LYS A 228 -9.33 14.00 -19.60
CA LYS A 228 -10.53 13.22 -19.27
C LYS A 228 -10.20 11.74 -19.35
N ILE A 229 -9.82 11.16 -18.22
CA ILE A 229 -9.40 9.76 -18.11
C ILE A 229 -10.59 8.86 -17.80
N LYS A 230 -10.77 7.81 -18.61
CA LYS A 230 -11.65 6.67 -18.29
C LYS A 230 -10.82 5.42 -18.01
N CYS A 231 -11.06 4.77 -16.89
CA CYS A 231 -10.33 3.58 -16.48
C CYS A 231 -10.88 2.30 -17.15
N VAL A 232 -9.99 1.47 -17.69
CA VAL A 232 -10.30 0.14 -18.23
C VAL A 232 -9.98 -0.92 -17.18
N TYR A 233 -11.01 -1.53 -16.62
CA TYR A 233 -10.89 -2.49 -15.53
C TYR A 233 -10.86 -3.93 -16.01
N LYS A 234 -9.98 -4.72 -15.40
CA LYS A 234 -10.07 -6.19 -15.39
C LYS A 234 -10.67 -6.63 -14.07
N SER A 235 -11.61 -7.58 -14.12
CA SER A 235 -12.27 -8.14 -12.94
C SER A 235 -11.71 -9.53 -12.60
N PHE A 236 -11.65 -9.85 -11.31
CA PHE A 236 -11.16 -11.13 -10.79
C PHE A 236 -12.17 -11.71 -9.79
N PRO A 237 -12.33 -13.05 -9.75
CA PRO A 237 -13.10 -13.70 -8.72
C PRO A 237 -12.45 -13.49 -7.35
N LEU A 238 -13.28 -13.44 -6.31
CA LEU A 238 -12.79 -13.41 -4.93
C LEU A 238 -12.55 -14.84 -4.42
N TRP A 239 -11.59 -14.99 -3.50
CA TRP A 239 -11.42 -16.19 -2.69
C TRP A 239 -12.57 -16.36 -1.68
N GLN A 240 -12.67 -17.57 -1.12
CA GLN A 240 -13.66 -17.90 -0.10
C GLN A 240 -13.11 -17.64 1.31
N GLY A 241 -13.95 -17.09 2.20
CA GLY A 241 -13.59 -16.84 3.60
C GLY A 241 -12.56 -15.72 3.78
N LYS A 242 -11.99 -15.63 4.99
CA LYS A 242 -11.02 -14.59 5.34
C LYS A 242 -9.61 -14.99 4.92
N LEU A 243 -8.85 -14.04 4.36
CA LEU A 243 -7.50 -14.32 3.87
C LEU A 243 -6.52 -14.67 5.00
N SER A 244 -6.74 -14.14 6.21
CA SER A 244 -5.95 -14.45 7.41
C SER A 244 -5.98 -15.92 7.79
N ASP A 245 -7.05 -16.63 7.45
CA ASP A 245 -7.29 -18.01 7.90
C ASP A 245 -6.47 -19.02 7.08
N TYR A 246 -5.93 -18.60 5.93
CA TYR A 246 -5.06 -19.43 5.09
C TYR A 246 -3.60 -19.49 5.58
N GLY A 247 -3.27 -18.76 6.66
CA GLY A 247 -1.94 -18.76 7.27
C GLY A 247 -0.85 -18.29 6.30
N ARG A 248 0.09 -19.20 5.97
CA ARG A 248 1.26 -18.90 5.13
C ARG A 248 1.04 -19.19 3.63
N LYS A 249 -0.18 -19.52 3.21
CA LYS A 249 -0.51 -19.80 1.81
C LYS A 249 -1.58 -18.83 1.33
N LEU A 250 -1.64 -18.64 0.01
CA LEU A 250 -2.73 -17.91 -0.64
C LEU A 250 -3.72 -18.90 -1.26
N PRO A 251 -5.04 -18.67 -1.15
CA PRO A 251 -6.03 -19.38 -1.96
C PRO A 251 -5.77 -19.15 -3.45
N LYS A 252 -6.31 -20.04 -4.28
CA LYS A 252 -6.06 -20.07 -5.73
C LYS A 252 -6.40 -18.72 -6.40
N GLU A 253 -7.53 -18.13 -6.03
CA GLU A 253 -8.03 -16.86 -6.57
C GLU A 253 -7.09 -15.71 -6.20
N ALA A 254 -6.67 -15.63 -4.93
CA ALA A 254 -5.70 -14.64 -4.46
C ALA A 254 -4.35 -14.82 -5.18
N LEU A 255 -3.84 -16.05 -5.26
CA LEU A 255 -2.58 -16.33 -5.94
C LEU A 255 -2.62 -15.96 -7.42
N ASN A 256 -3.73 -16.23 -8.11
CA ASN A 256 -3.93 -15.85 -9.50
C ASN A 256 -3.95 -14.33 -9.68
N TYR A 257 -4.61 -13.61 -8.78
CA TYR A 257 -4.61 -12.14 -8.79
C TYR A 257 -3.19 -11.60 -8.57
N VAL A 258 -2.45 -12.12 -7.58
CA VAL A 258 -1.08 -11.69 -7.32
C VAL A 258 -0.16 -12.01 -8.51
N LYS A 259 -0.23 -13.20 -9.10
CA LYS A 259 0.55 -13.55 -10.31
C LYS A 259 0.21 -12.64 -11.51
N PHE A 260 -1.05 -12.25 -11.64
CA PHE A 260 -1.46 -11.26 -12.64
C PHE A 260 -0.77 -9.92 -12.40
N LEU A 261 -0.75 -9.43 -11.15
CA LEU A 261 -0.06 -8.18 -10.81
C LEU A 261 1.45 -8.28 -11.10
N GLU A 262 2.11 -9.39 -10.76
CA GLU A 262 3.52 -9.59 -11.07
C GLU A 262 3.81 -9.49 -12.57
N LYS A 263 2.95 -10.13 -13.39
CA LYS A 263 3.06 -10.06 -14.85
C LYS A 263 2.87 -8.64 -15.37
N GLU A 264 1.86 -7.94 -14.87
CA GLU A 264 1.58 -6.57 -15.31
C GLU A 264 2.67 -5.59 -14.87
N LEU A 265 3.14 -5.70 -13.63
CA LEU A 265 4.09 -4.76 -13.03
C LEU A 265 5.55 -5.06 -13.40
N GLY A 266 5.84 -6.25 -13.95
CA GLY A 266 7.20 -6.64 -14.35
C GLY A 266 8.14 -6.93 -13.18
N ALA A 267 7.62 -7.06 -11.95
CA ALA A 267 8.40 -7.24 -10.73
C ALA A 267 7.77 -8.31 -9.82
N LYS A 268 8.60 -8.98 -9.01
CA LYS A 268 8.16 -10.06 -8.12
C LYS A 268 7.54 -9.50 -6.85
N ILE A 269 6.39 -10.03 -6.46
CA ILE A 269 5.74 -9.71 -5.18
C ILE A 269 6.28 -10.67 -4.12
N ILE A 270 7.29 -10.22 -3.38
CA ILE A 270 8.04 -10.99 -2.37
C ILE A 270 7.22 -11.24 -1.11
N TYR A 271 6.30 -10.33 -0.77
CA TYR A 271 5.42 -10.40 0.39
C TYR A 271 3.99 -9.97 0.07
N VAL A 272 3.02 -10.67 0.65
CA VAL A 272 1.58 -10.34 0.55
C VAL A 272 0.99 -10.24 1.96
N GLY A 273 0.51 -9.06 2.34
CA GLY A 273 -0.19 -8.83 3.60
C GLY A 273 -1.62 -9.37 3.54
N THR A 274 -1.94 -10.27 4.47
CA THR A 274 -3.22 -10.99 4.57
C THR A 274 -4.00 -10.66 5.85
N GLY A 275 -3.65 -9.55 6.50
CA GLY A 275 -4.28 -9.10 7.74
C GLY A 275 -3.50 -7.97 8.42
N PRO A 276 -4.02 -7.43 9.54
CA PRO A 276 -3.41 -6.32 10.26
C PRO A 276 -2.22 -6.73 11.15
N GLU A 277 -2.24 -7.92 11.75
CA GLU A 277 -1.17 -8.41 12.65
C GLU A 277 0.12 -8.70 11.89
N GLU A 278 1.27 -8.49 12.55
CA GLU A 278 2.61 -8.69 11.97
C GLU A 278 2.76 -10.06 11.29
N GLN A 279 2.26 -11.14 11.90
CA GLN A 279 2.35 -12.49 11.34
C GLN A 279 1.42 -12.76 10.13
N HIS A 280 0.45 -11.90 9.84
CA HIS A 280 -0.48 -12.07 8.70
C HIS A 280 0.18 -11.60 7.40
N VAL A 281 1.21 -12.34 6.98
CA VAL A 281 1.97 -12.10 5.75
C VAL A 281 2.34 -13.44 5.13
N VAL A 282 2.12 -13.55 3.82
CA VAL A 282 2.62 -14.66 3.01
C VAL A 282 3.93 -14.25 2.34
N GLU A 283 4.98 -15.03 2.59
CA GLU A 283 6.28 -14.92 1.94
C GLU A 283 6.31 -15.74 0.65
N ARG A 284 6.83 -15.18 -0.45
CA ARG A 284 6.79 -15.84 -1.78
C ARG A 284 8.16 -16.03 -2.43
N TYR A 285 9.01 -15.00 -2.43
CA TYR A 285 10.33 -15.06 -3.10
C TYR A 285 11.43 -14.41 -2.26
N TRP A 286 11.17 -14.18 -0.97
CA TRP A 286 12.14 -13.56 -0.09
C TRP A 286 13.18 -14.59 0.36
N ARG A 287 14.43 -14.43 -0.10
CA ARG A 287 15.67 -15.01 0.42
C ARG A 287 16.84 -14.13 -0.02
#